data_AF-A0AAN7WZ40-F1
#
_entry.id   AF-A0AAN7WZ40-F1
#
_cell.length_a   1.000
_cell.length_b   1.000
_cell.length_c   1.000
_cell.angle_alpha   90.00
_cell.angle_beta   90.00
_cell.angle_gamma   90.00
#
_symmetry.space_group_name_H-M   'P 1'
#
loop_
_entity.id
_entity.type
_entity.pdbx_description
1 polymer ?
#
loop_
_entity_poly.entity_id
_entity_poly.type
_entity_poly.pdbx_seq_one_letter_code
_entity_poly.pdbx_strand_id
1 'polypeptide(L)'
;MVAVHQEISAAVDQIDPLAEYEHFIEAYRSAETPEASVEFDASLLDETDNLPANEILWNTLTADSLQAMLSSATDELSLTQQNLRTKEALAEDLDAKIQTSQQSAERKSDCVLLLSQKLSLLELHHAVQSLHGSEARLSSQKNLLDAKIAAAASPPPPTSSPRPAL
;
A
#
# COMPACT_ATOMS: atom_id res chain seq x y z
N MET A 1 22.97 45.79 26.79
CA MET A 1 22.90 44.31 26.87
C MET A 1 21.46 43.81 27.00
N VAL A 2 20.63 44.35 27.90
CA VAL A 2 19.25 43.86 28.14
C VAL A 2 18.34 43.92 26.89
N ALA A 3 18.39 45.00 26.12
CA ALA A 3 17.54 45.16 24.92
C ALA A 3 17.79 44.07 23.85
N VAL A 4 19.05 43.71 23.61
CA VAL A 4 19.42 42.65 22.67
C VAL A 4 18.93 41.28 23.14
N HIS A 5 19.05 40.98 24.44
CA HIS A 5 18.52 39.73 24.99
C HIS A 5 16.98 39.64 24.91
N GLN A 6 16.29 40.77 25.07
CA GLN A 6 14.82 40.84 24.91
C GLN A 6 14.39 40.59 23.46
N GLU A 7 15.09 41.19 22.50
CA GLU A 7 14.84 41.00 21.08
C GLU A 7 15.09 39.54 20.66
N ILE A 8 16.17 38.92 21.13
CA ILE A 8 16.45 37.50 20.90
C ILE A 8 15.35 36.61 21.50
N SER A 9 14.92 36.88 22.73
CA SER A 9 13.85 36.10 23.37
C SER A 9 12.54 36.21 22.58
N ALA A 10 12.16 37.43 22.17
CA ALA A 10 10.95 37.65 21.38
C ALA A 10 10.99 36.94 20.03
N ALA A 11 12.15 36.86 19.39
CA ALA A 11 12.34 36.12 18.14
C ALA A 11 12.21 34.60 18.35
N VAL A 12 12.74 34.07 19.45
CA VAL A 12 12.59 32.64 19.80
C VAL A 12 11.13 32.29 20.10
N ASP A 13 10.41 33.16 20.83
CA ASP A 13 9.00 32.95 21.19
C ASP A 13 8.06 33.01 19.98
N GLN A 14 8.48 33.62 18.86
CA GLN A 14 7.74 33.66 17.60
C GLN A 14 7.86 32.38 16.76
N ILE A 15 8.77 31.45 17.11
CA ILE A 15 8.93 30.20 16.37
C ILE A 15 7.70 29.32 16.62
N ASP A 16 6.94 29.06 15.55
CA ASP A 16 5.85 28.09 15.54
C ASP A 16 6.22 26.87 14.67
N PRO A 17 6.54 25.72 15.29
CA PRO A 17 6.89 24.49 14.56
C PRO A 17 5.78 23.96 13.65
N LEU A 18 4.51 24.33 13.88
CA LEU A 18 3.39 23.88 13.06
C LEU A 18 3.26 24.68 11.77
N ALA A 19 3.69 25.94 11.78
CA ALA A 19 3.64 26.85 10.63
C ALA A 19 4.95 26.88 9.82
N GLU A 20 6.02 26.21 10.29
CA GLU A 20 7.38 26.30 9.73
C GLU A 20 7.46 26.01 8.22
N TYR A 21 6.63 25.09 7.72
CA TYR A 21 6.65 24.67 6.32
C TYR A 21 5.58 25.33 5.44
N GLU A 22 4.68 26.16 5.98
CA GLU A 22 3.55 26.72 5.20
C GLU A 22 4.04 27.52 3.98
N HIS A 23 4.90 28.51 4.21
CA HIS A 23 5.45 29.34 3.13
C HIS A 23 6.27 28.52 2.11
N PHE A 24 7.01 27.51 2.59
CA PHE A 24 7.79 26.64 1.72
C PHE A 24 6.88 25.79 0.82
N ILE A 25 5.82 25.21 1.38
CA ILE A 25 4.83 24.45 0.61
C ILE A 25 4.16 25.36 -0.42
N GLU A 26 3.74 26.57 -0.06
CA GLU A 26 3.13 27.51 -1.00
C GLU A 26 4.06 27.88 -2.16
N ALA A 27 5.34 28.14 -1.87
CA ALA A 27 6.31 28.55 -2.88
C ALA A 27 6.76 27.40 -3.80
N TYR A 28 6.77 26.16 -3.29
CA TYR A 28 7.41 25.02 -3.97
C TYR A 28 6.50 23.82 -4.23
N ARG A 29 5.19 23.85 -3.90
CA ARG A 29 4.31 22.71 -4.20
C ARG A 29 4.30 22.46 -5.71
N SER A 30 4.40 21.20 -6.07
CA SER A 30 4.21 20.74 -7.44
C SER A 30 2.75 20.41 -7.68
N ALA A 31 2.34 20.41 -8.96
CA ALA A 31 1.06 19.84 -9.34
C ALA A 31 1.01 18.36 -8.91
N GLU A 32 -0.15 17.91 -8.45
CA GLU A 32 -0.36 16.51 -8.09
C GLU A 32 -0.16 15.64 -9.33
N THR A 33 0.63 14.57 -9.18
CA THR A 33 0.86 13.62 -10.26
C THR A 33 -0.46 12.89 -10.53
N PRO A 34 -0.95 12.84 -11.78
CA PRO A 34 -2.15 12.09 -12.11
C PRO A 34 -2.01 10.63 -11.68
N GLU A 35 -3.06 10.04 -11.12
CA GLU A 35 -3.09 8.62 -10.84
C GLU A 35 -2.91 7.84 -12.13
N ALA A 36 -1.98 6.88 -12.14
CA ALA A 36 -1.74 6.03 -13.28
C ALA A 36 -2.92 5.04 -13.43
N SER A 37 -3.77 5.24 -14.43
CA SER A 37 -4.75 4.23 -14.85
C SER A 37 -4.05 3.23 -15.76
N VAL A 38 -4.03 1.96 -15.35
CA VAL A 38 -3.51 0.85 -16.16
C VAL A 38 -4.70 0.04 -16.67
N GLU A 39 -4.83 -0.02 -17.99
CA GLU A 39 -5.84 -0.85 -18.67
C GLU A 39 -5.18 -1.97 -19.45
N PHE A 40 -5.92 -3.05 -19.69
CA PHE A 40 -5.44 -4.15 -20.53
C PHE A 40 -5.32 -3.68 -21.98
N ASP A 41 -4.12 -3.80 -22.56
CA ASP A 41 -3.87 -3.47 -23.96
C ASP A 41 -4.43 -4.56 -24.89
N ALA A 42 -5.58 -4.28 -25.51
CA ALA A 42 -6.25 -5.21 -26.40
C ALA A 42 -5.45 -5.53 -27.68
N SER A 43 -4.51 -4.65 -28.09
CA SER A 43 -3.69 -4.89 -29.29
C SER A 43 -2.78 -6.12 -29.14
N LEU A 44 -2.51 -6.54 -27.90
CA LEU A 44 -1.79 -7.78 -27.60
C LEU A 44 -2.51 -9.05 -28.08
N LEU A 45 -3.81 -8.96 -28.42
CA LEU A 45 -4.63 -10.09 -28.87
C LEU A 45 -4.92 -10.09 -30.38
N ASP A 46 -4.43 -9.08 -31.14
CA ASP A 46 -4.78 -8.90 -32.56
C ASP A 46 -4.39 -10.09 -33.45
N GLU A 47 -3.34 -10.84 -33.08
CA GLU A 47 -2.88 -12.03 -33.80
C GLU A 47 -3.56 -13.33 -33.34
N THR A 48 -4.38 -13.26 -32.29
CA THR A 48 -5.07 -14.42 -31.69
C THR A 48 -6.57 -14.37 -31.97
N ASP A 49 -7.00 -15.13 -32.98
CA ASP A 49 -8.42 -15.26 -33.31
C ASP A 49 -9.22 -15.86 -32.11
N ASN A 50 -10.19 -15.09 -31.59
CA ASN A 50 -11.18 -15.46 -30.57
C ASN A 50 -10.76 -15.40 -29.08
N LEU A 51 -9.72 -14.64 -28.71
CA LEU A 51 -9.44 -14.38 -27.29
C LEU A 51 -10.18 -13.12 -26.80
N PRO A 52 -11.04 -13.21 -25.76
CA PRO A 52 -11.64 -12.04 -25.15
C PRO A 52 -10.58 -11.18 -24.43
N ALA A 53 -10.56 -9.88 -24.72
CA ALA A 53 -9.75 -8.92 -23.99
C ALA A 53 -10.28 -8.77 -22.55
N ASN A 54 -9.37 -8.51 -21.61
CA ASN A 54 -9.70 -8.27 -20.21
C ASN A 54 -10.37 -9.47 -19.50
N GLU A 55 -10.21 -10.67 -20.03
CA GLU A 55 -10.76 -11.90 -19.44
C GLU A 55 -9.68 -12.96 -19.19
N ILE A 56 -9.80 -13.65 -18.06
CA ILE A 56 -8.99 -14.82 -17.76
C ILE A 56 -9.49 -16.01 -18.59
N LEU A 57 -8.60 -16.72 -19.30
CA LEU A 57 -8.99 -17.88 -20.10
C LEU A 57 -9.05 -19.14 -19.25
N TRP A 58 -10.21 -19.77 -19.21
CA TRP A 58 -10.39 -21.06 -18.54
C TRP A 58 -10.60 -22.18 -19.56
N ASN A 59 -9.61 -23.06 -19.69
CA ASN A 59 -9.68 -24.24 -20.54
C ASN A 59 -8.77 -25.36 -20.00
N THR A 60 -8.67 -26.48 -20.72
CA THR A 60 -7.88 -27.65 -20.30
C THR A 60 -6.37 -27.38 -20.14
N LEU A 61 -5.86 -26.29 -20.73
CA LEU A 61 -4.44 -25.91 -20.66
C LEU A 61 -4.15 -24.94 -19.50
N THR A 62 -5.16 -24.22 -19.01
CA THR A 62 -4.99 -23.17 -17.99
C THR A 62 -5.63 -23.49 -16.65
N ALA A 63 -6.55 -24.47 -16.58
CA ALA A 63 -7.31 -24.77 -15.36
C ALA A 63 -6.40 -25.06 -14.14
N ASP A 64 -5.43 -25.98 -14.29
CA ASP A 64 -4.55 -26.37 -13.20
C ASP A 64 -3.66 -25.22 -12.71
N SER A 65 -3.12 -24.40 -13.64
CA SER A 65 -2.28 -23.27 -13.29
C SER A 65 -3.08 -22.13 -12.63
N LEU A 66 -4.30 -21.86 -13.10
CA LEU A 66 -5.20 -20.89 -12.48
C LEU A 66 -5.61 -21.32 -11.07
N GLN A 67 -5.88 -22.61 -10.86
CA GLN A 67 -6.20 -23.14 -9.54
C GLN A 67 -5.00 -23.10 -8.58
N ALA A 68 -3.80 -23.39 -9.08
CA ALA A 68 -2.56 -23.23 -8.31
C ALA A 68 -2.30 -21.75 -7.95
N MET A 69 -2.52 -20.83 -8.89
CA MET A 69 -2.41 -19.39 -8.64
C MET A 69 -3.43 -18.90 -7.60
N LEU A 70 -4.68 -19.38 -7.66
CA LEU A 70 -5.69 -19.05 -6.66
C LEU A 70 -5.27 -19.54 -5.26
N SER A 71 -4.77 -20.76 -5.15
CA SER A 71 -4.26 -21.31 -3.88
C SER A 71 -3.12 -20.45 -3.35
N SER A 72 -2.11 -20.17 -4.18
CA SER A 72 -0.95 -19.35 -3.80
C SER A 72 -1.35 -17.93 -3.38
N ALA A 73 -2.24 -17.28 -4.14
CA ALA A 73 -2.73 -15.94 -3.81
C ALA A 73 -3.52 -15.93 -2.50
N THR A 74 -4.27 -17.00 -2.21
CA THR A 74 -5.03 -17.14 -0.95
C THR A 74 -4.09 -17.31 0.24
N ASP A 75 -3.06 -18.15 0.11
CA ASP A 75 -2.07 -18.38 1.16
C ASP A 75 -1.26 -17.10 1.43
N GLU A 76 -0.77 -16.44 0.38
CA GLU A 76 -0.04 -15.17 0.48
C GLU A 76 -0.89 -14.05 1.07
N LEU A 77 -2.18 -13.95 0.70
CA LEU A 77 -3.13 -13.00 1.27
C LEU A 77 -3.30 -13.25 2.77
N SER A 78 -3.46 -14.50 3.20
CA SER A 78 -3.61 -14.86 4.61
C SER A 78 -2.38 -14.46 5.44
N LEU A 79 -1.17 -14.70 4.91
CA LEU A 79 0.09 -14.32 5.54
C LEU A 79 0.24 -12.80 5.61
N THR A 80 -0.10 -12.10 4.53
CA THR A 80 -0.06 -10.63 4.45
C THR A 80 -0.99 -10.02 5.50
N GLN A 81 -2.21 -10.53 5.64
CA GLN A 81 -3.18 -10.09 6.65
C GLN A 81 -2.69 -10.34 8.08
N GLN A 82 -2.04 -11.48 8.34
CA GLN A 82 -1.46 -11.75 9.65
C GLN A 82 -0.31 -10.78 9.96
N ASN A 83 0.56 -10.50 8.98
CA ASN A 83 1.65 -9.56 9.12
C ASN A 83 1.14 -8.14 9.37
N LEU A 84 0.13 -7.71 8.61
CA LEU A 84 -0.55 -6.43 8.76
C LEU A 84 -1.03 -6.23 10.20
N ARG A 85 -1.86 -7.15 10.72
CA ARG A 85 -2.37 -7.10 12.11
C ARG A 85 -1.25 -7.02 13.14
N THR A 86 -0.17 -7.77 12.93
CA THR A 86 0.99 -7.78 13.85
C THR A 86 1.69 -6.42 13.84
N LYS A 87 1.85 -5.81 12.66
CA LYS A 87 2.54 -4.53 12.49
C LYS A 87 1.68 -3.36 12.97
N GLU A 88 0.37 -3.40 12.75
CA GLU A 88 -0.58 -2.42 13.27
C GLU A 88 -0.59 -2.42 14.79
N ALA A 89 -0.69 -3.60 15.42
CA ALA A 89 -0.61 -3.70 16.88
C ALA A 89 0.72 -3.19 17.44
N LEU A 90 1.84 -3.45 16.75
CA LEU A 90 3.15 -2.92 17.14
C LEU A 90 3.22 -1.39 17.01
N ALA A 91 2.56 -0.82 16.00
CA ALA A 91 2.52 0.63 15.79
C ALA A 91 1.71 1.32 16.90
N GLU A 92 0.55 0.77 17.23
CA GLU A 92 -0.29 1.25 18.34
C GLU A 92 0.45 1.20 19.69
N ASP A 93 1.13 0.08 20.00
CA ASP A 93 1.91 -0.06 21.23
C ASP A 93 3.09 0.94 21.27
N LEU A 94 3.80 1.13 20.17
CA LEU A 94 4.92 2.06 20.10
C LEU A 94 4.44 3.52 20.21
N ASP A 95 3.35 3.89 19.54
CA ASP A 95 2.76 5.23 19.67
C ASP A 95 2.30 5.50 21.11
N ALA A 96 1.59 4.56 21.73
CA ALA A 96 1.18 4.68 23.14
C ALA A 96 2.37 4.86 24.10
N LYS A 97 3.47 4.14 23.87
CA LYS A 97 4.72 4.29 24.65
C LYS A 97 5.36 5.66 24.45
N ILE A 98 5.38 6.16 23.22
CA ILE A 98 5.91 7.50 22.89
C ILE A 98 5.05 8.56 23.57
N GLN A 99 3.71 8.48 23.49
CA GLN A 99 2.79 9.41 24.13
C GLN A 99 2.96 9.43 25.65
N THR A 100 3.03 8.25 26.27
CA THR A 100 3.26 8.12 27.71
C THR A 100 4.59 8.77 28.12
N SER A 101 5.66 8.51 27.35
CA SER A 101 6.99 9.06 27.62
C SER A 101 7.04 10.58 27.45
N GLN A 102 6.31 11.13 26.48
CA GLN A 102 6.15 12.58 26.30
C GLN A 102 5.42 13.23 27.48
N GLN A 103 4.35 12.60 27.98
CA GLN A 103 3.58 13.11 29.11
C GLN A 103 4.35 13.04 30.43
N SER A 104 5.25 12.07 30.58
CA SER A 104 6.12 11.94 31.74
C SER A 104 7.39 12.80 31.69
N ALA A 105 7.65 13.50 30.59
CA ALA A 105 8.87 14.29 30.42
C ALA A 105 8.87 15.52 31.35
N GLU A 106 9.97 15.72 32.10
CA GLU A 106 10.11 16.85 33.03
C GLU A 106 10.35 18.18 32.29
N ARG A 107 11.10 18.14 31.18
CA ARG A 107 11.36 19.31 30.33
C ARG A 107 10.90 19.06 28.90
N LYS A 108 10.34 20.09 28.27
CA LYS A 108 9.99 20.04 26.83
C LYS A 108 11.18 19.66 25.93
N SER A 109 12.41 19.99 26.35
CA SER A 109 13.64 19.60 25.64
C SER A 109 13.85 18.09 25.56
N ASP A 110 13.31 17.32 26.51
CA ASP A 110 13.56 15.89 26.63
C ASP A 110 12.86 15.09 25.52
N CYS A 111 11.91 15.72 24.80
CA CYS A 111 11.30 15.18 23.58
C CYS A 111 12.34 14.76 22.52
N VAL A 112 13.54 15.35 22.52
CA VAL A 112 14.64 14.97 21.62
C VAL A 112 15.06 13.50 21.79
N LEU A 113 14.92 12.95 23.00
CA LEU A 113 15.28 11.56 23.31
C LEU A 113 14.33 10.56 22.64
N LEU A 114 13.14 11.01 22.24
CA LEU A 114 12.11 10.18 21.61
C LEU A 114 12.23 10.15 20.09
N LEU A 115 13.14 10.92 19.48
CA LEU A 115 13.26 11.02 18.02
C LEU A 115 13.53 9.66 17.36
N SER A 116 14.38 8.82 17.97
CA SER A 116 14.66 7.48 17.45
C SER A 116 13.39 6.60 17.43
N GLN A 117 12.59 6.64 18.50
CA GLN A 117 11.33 5.89 18.57
C GLN A 117 10.30 6.42 17.57
N LYS A 118 10.18 7.75 17.42
CA LYS A 118 9.31 8.37 16.41
C LYS A 118 9.72 7.96 14.99
N LEU A 119 11.02 7.86 14.71
CA LEU A 119 11.51 7.37 13.43
C LEU A 119 11.12 5.91 13.20
N SER A 120 11.32 5.04 14.20
CA SER A 120 10.88 3.64 14.10
C SER A 120 9.36 3.50 13.91
N LEU A 121 8.55 4.39 14.52
CA LEU A 121 7.11 4.43 14.29
C LEU A 121 6.78 4.82 12.84
N LEU A 122 7.45 5.82 12.28
CA LEU A 122 7.29 6.20 10.87
C LEU A 122 7.66 5.07 9.91
N GLU A 123 8.77 4.37 10.16
CA GLU A 123 9.18 3.20 9.37
C GLU A 123 8.13 2.09 9.44
N LEU A 124 7.54 1.88 10.62
CA LEU A 124 6.51 0.89 10.83
C LEU A 124 5.20 1.26 10.10
N HIS A 125 4.80 2.53 10.12
CA HIS A 125 3.66 3.02 9.35
C HIS A 125 3.85 2.83 7.84
N HIS A 126 5.06 3.10 7.34
CA HIS A 126 5.38 2.85 5.93
C HIS A 126 5.30 1.36 5.58
N ALA A 127 5.79 0.48 6.45
CA ALA A 127 5.66 -0.97 6.28
C ALA A 127 4.19 -1.42 6.26
N VAL A 128 3.35 -0.89 7.16
CA VAL A 128 1.91 -1.14 7.19
C VAL A 128 1.24 -0.68 5.90
N GLN A 129 1.57 0.51 5.39
CA GLN A 129 1.01 1.03 4.14
C GLN A 129 1.39 0.16 2.93
N SER A 130 2.63 -0.34 2.87
CA SER A 130 3.07 -1.27 1.83
C SER A 130 2.34 -2.62 1.89
N LEU A 131 2.07 -3.13 3.10
CA LEU A 131 1.28 -4.33 3.31
C LEU A 131 -0.19 -4.14 2.90
N HIS A 132 -0.80 -2.99 3.21
CA HIS A 132 -2.15 -2.63 2.72
C HIS A 132 -2.23 -2.65 1.19
N GLY A 133 -1.24 -2.07 0.51
CA GLY A 133 -1.16 -2.12 -0.95
C GLY A 133 -1.04 -3.55 -1.49
N SER A 134 -0.24 -4.40 -0.82
CA SER A 134 -0.08 -5.81 -1.18
C SER A 134 -1.36 -6.62 -0.95
N GLU A 135 -2.05 -6.39 0.17
CA GLU A 135 -3.34 -7.00 0.49
C GLU A 135 -4.40 -6.64 -0.56
N ALA A 136 -4.53 -5.35 -0.90
CA ALA A 136 -5.49 -4.89 -1.90
C ALA A 136 -5.25 -5.55 -3.27
N ARG A 137 -3.98 -5.66 -3.68
CA ARG A 137 -3.58 -6.34 -4.93
C ARG A 137 -3.95 -7.83 -4.89
N LEU A 138 -3.55 -8.55 -3.84
CA LEU A 138 -3.80 -9.99 -3.70
C LEU A 138 -5.29 -10.30 -3.59
N SER A 139 -6.04 -9.50 -2.84
CA SER A 139 -7.50 -9.60 -2.71
C SER A 139 -8.19 -9.41 -4.07
N SER A 140 -7.78 -8.40 -4.83
CA SER A 140 -8.31 -8.16 -6.19
C SER A 140 -8.01 -9.33 -7.14
N GLN A 141 -6.77 -9.84 -7.13
CA GLN A 141 -6.37 -10.98 -7.95
C GLN A 141 -7.16 -12.25 -7.58
N LYS A 142 -7.30 -12.53 -6.28
CA LYS A 142 -8.08 -13.65 -5.78
C LYS A 142 -9.53 -13.56 -6.23
N ASN A 143 -10.18 -12.39 -6.07
CA ASN A 143 -11.57 -12.19 -6.47
C ASN A 143 -11.79 -12.43 -7.97
N LEU A 144 -10.87 -11.98 -8.83
CA LEU A 144 -10.93 -12.24 -10.27
C LEU A 144 -10.82 -13.73 -10.61
N LEU A 145 -9.89 -14.43 -9.96
CA LEU A 145 -9.70 -15.89 -10.13
C LEU A 145 -10.92 -16.68 -9.63
N ASP A 146 -11.41 -16.38 -8.43
CA ASP A 146 -12.60 -17.00 -7.84
C ASP A 146 -13.82 -16.81 -8.74
N ALA A 147 -14.05 -15.59 -9.24
CA ALA A 147 -15.14 -15.30 -10.14
C ALA A 147 -15.05 -16.10 -11.45
N LYS A 148 -13.84 -16.21 -12.04
CA LYS A 148 -13.66 -16.99 -13.28
C LYS A 148 -13.87 -18.48 -13.04
N ILE A 149 -13.33 -19.04 -11.96
CA ILE A 149 -13.46 -20.46 -11.61
C ILE A 149 -14.91 -20.82 -11.31
N ALA A 150 -15.62 -19.96 -10.56
CA ALA A 150 -17.04 -20.16 -10.25
C ALA A 150 -17.91 -20.11 -11.52
N ALA A 151 -17.65 -19.19 -12.44
CA ALA A 151 -18.35 -19.11 -13.72
C ALA A 151 -18.11 -20.35 -14.60
N ALA A 152 -16.97 -21.03 -14.45
CA ALA A 152 -16.61 -22.22 -15.19
C ALA A 152 -17.08 -23.54 -14.55
N ALA A 153 -17.77 -23.50 -13.42
CA ALA A 153 -18.19 -24.70 -12.66
C ALA A 153 -19.30 -25.54 -13.34
N SER A 154 -19.66 -25.28 -14.60
CA SER A 154 -20.54 -26.15 -15.40
C SER A 154 -20.33 -25.93 -16.91
N PRO A 155 -20.06 -26.96 -17.76
CA PRO A 155 -19.57 -28.33 -17.56
C PRO A 155 -18.01 -28.36 -17.71
N PRO A 156 -17.27 -29.47 -18.02
CA PRO A 156 -15.80 -29.51 -17.92
C PRO A 156 -15.11 -28.49 -18.83
N PRO A 157 -13.88 -28.05 -18.51
CA PRO A 157 -13.19 -26.98 -19.25
C PRO A 157 -13.24 -27.25 -20.75
N PRO A 158 -13.61 -26.24 -21.58
CA PRO A 158 -13.74 -26.45 -23.01
C PRO A 158 -12.42 -26.94 -23.59
N THR A 159 -12.48 -27.99 -24.41
CA THR A 159 -11.31 -28.50 -25.12
C THR A 159 -10.82 -27.42 -26.08
N SER A 160 -9.59 -26.95 -25.91
CA SER A 160 -8.94 -26.07 -26.90
C SER A 160 -8.80 -26.86 -28.20
N SER A 161 -9.66 -26.59 -29.19
CA SER A 161 -9.58 -27.25 -30.49
C SER A 161 -8.56 -26.51 -31.36
N PRO A 162 -7.46 -27.16 -31.81
CA PRO A 162 -6.61 -26.56 -32.82
C PRO A 162 -7.38 -26.49 -34.15
N ARG A 163 -7.25 -25.35 -34.84
CA ARG A 163 -7.82 -25.10 -36.17
C ARG A 163 -7.43 -26.24 -37.13
N PRO A 164 -8.35 -26.77 -37.97
CA PRO A 164 -7.95 -27.64 -39.08
C PRO A 164 -7.06 -26.85 -40.03
N ALA A 165 -5.88 -27.36 -40.33
CA ALA A 165 -5.04 -26.79 -41.39
C ALA A 165 -5.82 -26.82 -42.71
N LEU A 166 -6.02 -25.64 -43.32
CA LEU A 166 -6.52 -25.49 -44.69
C LEU A 166 -5.39 -25.75 -45.69
#